data_AF-A0A8D0FLJ9-F1
#
_entry.id   AF-A0A8D0FLJ9-F1
#
_cell.length_a   1.000
_cell.length_b   1.000
_cell.length_c   1.000
_cell.angle_alpha   90.00
_cell.angle_beta   90.00
_cell.angle_gamma   90.00
#
_symmetry.space_group_name_H-M   'P 1'
#
loop_
_entity.id
_entity.type
_entity.pdbx_description
1 polymer ?
#
loop_
_entity_poly.entity_id
_entity_poly.type
_entity_poly.pdbx_seq_one_letter_code
_entity_poly.pdbx_strand_id
1 'polypeptide(L)'
;MLKKKQPNGYYYCESSIVFGKPFGIRWNEALHRETQALLSRLNQIKELLSSPEIRTKISKELFEDRHNSNSKWKNFCHRSLL
;
A
#
# COMPACT_ATOMS: atom_id res chain seq x y z
N MET A 1 -1.93 -11.54 48.85
CA MET A 1 -2.52 -11.71 47.49
C MET A 1 -3.85 -12.45 47.59
N LEU A 2 -4.88 -11.81 48.15
CA LEU A 2 -6.14 -12.48 48.55
C LEU A 2 -7.30 -12.22 47.59
N LYS A 3 -7.12 -11.30 46.63
CA LYS A 3 -8.17 -10.98 45.67
C LYS A 3 -8.27 -12.07 44.61
N LYS A 4 -9.51 -12.38 44.23
CA LYS A 4 -9.80 -13.35 43.17
C LYS A 4 -9.09 -12.92 41.88
N LYS A 5 -8.48 -13.89 41.20
CA LYS A 5 -7.88 -13.66 39.88
C LYS A 5 -8.96 -13.26 38.87
N GLN A 6 -8.54 -12.50 37.87
CA GLN A 6 -9.36 -12.16 36.74
C GLN A 6 -9.66 -13.42 35.89
N PRO A 7 -10.70 -13.41 35.04
CA PRO A 7 -11.03 -14.54 34.17
C PRO A 7 -9.92 -14.92 33.19
N ASN A 8 -9.02 -13.98 32.87
CA ASN A 8 -7.83 -14.19 32.03
C ASN A 8 -6.65 -14.82 32.81
N GLY A 9 -6.83 -15.18 34.09
CA GLY A 9 -5.82 -15.83 34.92
C GLY A 9 -4.82 -14.89 35.61
N TYR A 10 -4.86 -13.59 35.30
CA TYR A 10 -3.98 -12.59 35.92
C TYR A 10 -4.47 -12.16 37.31
N TYR A 11 -3.53 -11.69 38.15
CA TYR A 11 -3.87 -11.16 39.47
C TYR A 11 -4.69 -9.87 39.37
N TYR A 12 -5.52 -9.65 40.38
CA TYR A 12 -6.23 -8.38 40.52
C TYR A 12 -5.24 -7.24 40.76
N CYS A 13 -5.32 -6.19 39.94
CA CYS A 13 -4.47 -5.01 39.99
C CYS A 13 -5.35 -3.78 40.24
N GLU A 14 -5.06 -3.00 41.29
CA GLU A 14 -5.82 -1.76 41.59
C GLU A 14 -5.37 -0.59 40.73
N SER A 15 -4.07 -0.54 40.42
CA SER A 15 -3.48 0.53 39.64
C SER A 15 -2.26 0.02 38.89
N SER A 16 -2.12 0.43 37.63
CA SER A 16 -0.93 0.19 36.82
C SER A 16 -0.26 1.50 36.46
N ILE A 17 1.06 1.54 36.48
CA ILE A 17 1.84 2.63 35.91
C ILE A 17 2.50 2.09 34.65
N VAL A 18 2.21 2.71 33.51
CA VAL A 18 2.88 2.39 32.24
C VAL A 18 4.21 3.14 32.22
N PHE A 19 5.31 2.41 32.18
CA PHE A 19 6.64 2.99 32.15
C PHE A 19 7.13 3.17 30.70
N GLY A 20 7.52 4.39 30.35
CA GLY A 20 8.04 4.76 29.02
C GLY A 20 7.01 5.46 28.11
N LYS A 21 7.50 6.23 27.13
CA LYS A 21 6.66 6.70 26.01
C LYS A 21 6.34 5.49 25.13
N PRO A 22 5.12 5.37 24.57
CA PRO A 22 4.85 4.31 23.61
C PRO A 22 5.74 4.57 22.40
N PHE A 23 6.83 3.80 22.29
CA PHE A 23 7.84 3.96 21.24
C PHE A 23 7.22 3.91 19.83
N GLY A 24 6.03 3.33 19.70
CA GLY A 24 5.27 3.28 18.46
C GLY A 24 4.72 4.64 17.98
N ILE A 25 4.46 5.64 18.82
CA ILE A 25 3.71 6.82 18.36
C ILE A 25 4.51 7.67 17.36
N ARG A 26 5.82 7.85 17.58
CA ARG A 26 6.66 8.73 16.75
C ARG A 26 7.08 8.07 15.43
N TRP A 27 7.44 6.79 15.45
CA TRP A 27 7.77 6.04 14.23
C TRP A 27 6.55 5.89 13.34
N ASN A 28 5.38 5.63 13.93
CA ASN A 28 4.14 5.51 13.18
C ASN A 28 3.76 6.81 12.48
N GLU A 29 4.07 7.98 13.03
CA GLU A 29 3.73 9.25 12.38
C GLU A 29 4.56 9.51 11.12
N ALA A 30 5.89 9.30 11.18
CA ALA A 30 6.76 9.43 10.00
C ALA A 30 6.37 8.43 8.90
N LEU A 31 6.19 7.17 9.28
CA LEU A 31 5.75 6.11 8.37
C LEU A 31 4.37 6.40 7.77
N HIS A 32 3.45 6.96 8.56
CA HIS A 32 2.12 7.34 8.09
C HIS A 32 2.19 8.47 7.06
N ARG A 33 3.03 9.48 7.28
CA ARG A 33 3.23 10.58 6.31
C ARG A 33 3.80 10.07 4.98
N GLU A 34 4.80 9.20 5.03
CA GLU A 34 5.35 8.57 3.82
C GLU A 34 4.29 7.73 3.08
N THR A 35 3.51 6.95 3.83
CA THR A 35 2.42 6.13 3.29
C THR A 35 1.37 7.01 2.59
N GLN A 36 0.96 8.12 3.22
CA GLN A 36 -0.01 9.04 2.63
C GLN A 36 0.52 9.73 1.36
N ALA A 37 1.80 10.13 1.37
CA ALA A 37 2.43 10.70 0.18
C ALA A 37 2.46 9.71 -1.00
N LEU A 38 2.77 8.44 -0.73
CA LEU A 38 2.74 7.38 -1.73
C LEU A 38 1.32 7.10 -2.25
N LEU A 39 0.33 7.01 -1.35
CA LEU A 39 -1.06 6.81 -1.73
C LEU A 39 -1.60 7.94 -2.61
N SER A 40 -1.26 9.20 -2.28
CA SER A 40 -1.65 10.34 -3.11
C SER A 40 -1.09 10.24 -4.52
N ARG A 41 0.18 9.84 -4.68
CA ARG A 41 0.81 9.65 -5.99
C ARG A 41 0.18 8.49 -6.75
N LEU A 42 -0.11 7.39 -6.07
CA LEU A 42 -0.79 6.24 -6.69
C LEU A 42 -2.19 6.61 -7.19
N ASN A 43 -2.94 7.40 -6.43
CA ASN A 43 -4.25 7.87 -6.85
C ASN A 43 -4.16 8.77 -8.09
N GLN A 44 -3.21 9.71 -8.12
CA GLN A 44 -2.97 10.53 -9.32
C GLN A 44 -2.63 9.69 -10.55
N ILE A 45 -1.75 8.69 -10.41
CA ILE A 45 -1.44 7.76 -11.51
C ILE A 45 -2.69 6.99 -11.94
N LYS A 46 -3.49 6.51 -10.98
CA LYS A 46 -4.72 5.78 -11.27
C LYS A 46 -5.74 6.64 -12.01
N GLU A 47 -5.89 7.91 -11.63
CA GLU A 47 -6.76 8.86 -12.33
C GLU A 47 -6.28 9.13 -13.77
N LEU A 48 -4.99 9.37 -13.95
CA LEU A 48 -4.40 9.54 -15.29
C LEU A 48 -4.63 8.30 -16.17
N LEU A 49 -4.44 7.09 -15.62
CA LEU A 49 -4.67 5.83 -16.34
C LEU A 49 -6.16 5.48 -16.51
N SER A 50 -7.07 6.17 -15.82
CA SER A 50 -8.51 6.01 -16.01
C SER A 50 -8.98 6.65 -17.33
N SER A 51 -8.26 7.65 -17.85
CA SER A 51 -8.52 8.20 -19.19
C SER A 51 -8.14 7.18 -20.28
N PRO A 52 -9.09 6.80 -21.16
CA PRO A 52 -8.80 5.90 -22.27
C PRO A 52 -7.82 6.52 -23.27
N GLU A 53 -7.79 7.85 -23.43
CA GLU A 53 -6.86 8.57 -24.30
C GLU A 53 -5.41 8.38 -23.83
N ILE A 54 -5.16 8.61 -22.53
CA ILE A 54 -3.84 8.45 -21.92
C ILE A 54 -3.39 7.00 -22.03
N ARG A 55 -4.27 6.05 -21.71
CA ARG A 55 -3.97 4.62 -21.81
C ARG A 55 -3.65 4.18 -23.24
N THR A 56 -4.38 4.71 -24.22
CA THR A 56 -4.16 4.43 -25.65
C THR A 56 -2.83 5.02 -26.11
N LYS A 57 -2.50 6.25 -25.70
CA LYS A 57 -1.21 6.88 -26.02
C LYS A 57 -0.03 6.11 -25.43
N ILE A 58 -0.11 5.69 -24.17
CA ILE A 58 0.91 4.85 -23.52
C ILE A 58 1.05 3.52 -24.27
N SER A 59 -0.07 2.88 -24.63
CA SER A 59 -0.04 1.63 -25.39
C SER A 59 0.62 1.84 -26.76
N LYS A 60 0.29 2.94 -27.44
CA LYS A 60 0.90 3.31 -28.72
C LYS A 60 2.41 3.51 -28.60
N GLU A 61 2.88 4.29 -27.64
CA GLU A 61 4.32 4.50 -27.41
C GLU A 61 5.04 3.20 -27.00
N LEU A 62 4.41 2.35 -26.18
CA LEU A 62 5.02 1.09 -25.76
C LEU A 62 5.05 0.02 -26.85
N PHE A 63 4.08 0.01 -27.77
CA PHE A 63 3.93 -1.09 -28.74
C PHE A 63 4.19 -0.66 -30.19
N GLU A 64 3.85 0.56 -30.61
CA GLU A 64 4.03 1.05 -31.98
C GLU A 64 5.43 1.57 -32.28
N ASP A 65 6.09 2.30 -31.37
CA ASP A 65 7.51 2.72 -31.57
C ASP A 65 8.48 1.54 -31.61
N ARG A 66 8.05 0.37 -31.10
CA ARG A 66 8.84 -0.87 -31.11
C ARG A 66 8.73 -1.68 -32.40
N HIS A 67 7.85 -1.32 -33.34
CA HIS A 67 7.68 -2.09 -34.58
C HIS A 67 8.82 -1.94 -35.59
N ASN A 68 9.86 -1.15 -35.30
CA ASN A 68 11.13 -1.15 -36.06
C ASN A 68 12.18 -2.15 -35.50
N SER A 69 11.92 -2.85 -34.38
CA SER A 69 12.83 -3.86 -33.82
C SER A 69 12.11 -5.12 -33.30
N ASN A 70 11.68 -5.93 -34.27
CA ASN A 70 11.68 -7.40 -34.28
C ASN A 70 11.22 -8.19 -33.01
N SER A 71 10.02 -8.76 -33.12
CA SER A 71 9.49 -10.06 -32.64
C SER A 71 9.51 -10.51 -31.16
N LYS A 72 9.97 -9.74 -30.16
CA LYS A 72 10.12 -10.32 -28.81
C LYS A 72 8.87 -10.32 -27.89
N TRP A 73 7.79 -9.59 -28.20
CA TRP A 73 6.73 -9.30 -27.19
C TRP A 73 5.30 -9.73 -27.54
N LYS A 74 5.10 -10.67 -28.47
CA LYS A 74 3.75 -11.16 -28.86
C LYS A 74 2.92 -11.82 -27.75
N ASN A 75 3.46 -12.04 -26.54
CA ASN A 75 2.80 -12.86 -25.52
C ASN A 75 2.19 -12.08 -24.33
N PHE A 76 2.27 -10.75 -24.25
CA PHE A 76 1.84 -10.02 -23.05
C PHE A 76 0.37 -9.54 -23.05
N CYS A 77 -0.29 -9.42 -24.21
CA CYS A 77 -1.67 -8.90 -24.28
C CYS A 77 -2.77 -9.97 -24.46
N HIS A 78 -2.45 -11.27 -24.54
CA HIS A 78 -3.46 -12.30 -24.83
C HIS A 78 -4.04 -13.01 -23.60
N ARG A 79 -3.84 -12.47 -22.38
CA ARG A 79 -4.30 -13.11 -21.13
C ARG A 79 -5.17 -12.23 -20.22
N SER A 80 -5.80 -11.20 -20.78
CA SER A 80 -6.79 -10.38 -20.07
C SER A 80 -7.93 -9.89 -20.99
N LEU A 81 -8.53 -10.78 -21.77
CA LEU A 81 -9.79 -10.53 -22.47
C LEU A 81 -10.77 -11.66 -22.19
N LEU A 82 -11.78 -11.34 -21.37
CA LEU A 82 -13.18 -11.61 -21.74
C LEU A 82 -13.59 -10.47 -22.68
#